data_AF-H2ERX8-F1
#
_entry.id   AF-H2ERX8-F1
#
_cell.length_a   1.000
_cell.length_b   1.000
_cell.length_c   1.000
_cell.angle_alpha   90.00
_cell.angle_beta   90.00
_cell.angle_gamma   90.00
#
_symmetry.space_group_name_H-M   'P 1'
#
loop_
_entity.id
_entity.type
_entity.pdbx_description
1 polymer ?
#
loop_
_entity_poly.entity_id
_entity_poly.type
_entity_poly.pdbx_seq_one_letter_code
_entity_poly.pdbx_strand_id
1 'polypeptide(L)'
;MTTFSTAKKRNNKQLGALSLEAMMITGGIIVGLMFIMSKGPALMYKINTVKFTSQASEIVQATQGRANLATLTIQKLCARDALNESICGTTNDGRGTNPFGGDWILSGNAASPTLIDLTATLPNDQSKVLDLADLMAPTTRAGCTEATGCSTIKTTASSIVMTY
;
A
#
# COMPACT_ATOMS: atom_id res chain seq x y z
N MET A 1 53.86 16.14 -64.91
CA MET A 1 52.53 16.78 -64.88
C MET A 1 51.61 15.84 -64.11
N THR A 2 51.25 16.22 -62.89
CA THR A 2 50.50 15.41 -61.90
C THR A 2 49.01 15.66 -62.06
N THR A 3 48.20 14.61 -62.21
CA THR A 3 46.73 14.73 -62.21
C THR A 3 46.18 14.01 -60.99
N PHE A 4 45.70 14.80 -60.02
CA PHE A 4 44.97 14.31 -58.85
C PHE A 4 43.54 13.97 -59.27
N SER A 5 43.13 12.70 -59.09
CA SER A 5 41.73 12.29 -59.16
C SER A 5 41.10 12.41 -57.77
N THR A 6 40.17 13.34 -57.61
CA THR A 6 39.49 13.63 -56.35
C THR A 6 38.46 12.54 -56.06
N ALA A 7 38.71 11.70 -55.04
CA ALA A 7 37.72 10.78 -54.51
C ALA A 7 36.54 11.57 -53.91
N LYS A 8 35.36 11.48 -54.52
CA LYS A 8 34.13 12.12 -54.03
C LYS A 8 33.64 11.39 -52.76
N LYS A 9 34.08 11.85 -51.58
CA LYS A 9 33.54 11.43 -50.28
C LYS A 9 32.12 11.99 -50.11
N ARG A 10 31.10 11.17 -50.37
CA ARG A 10 29.71 11.51 -50.03
C ARG A 10 29.48 11.18 -48.55
N ASN A 11 29.56 12.20 -47.70
CA ASN A 11 29.20 12.10 -46.29
C ASN A 11 27.69 11.76 -46.19
N ASN A 12 27.33 10.57 -45.66
CA ASN A 12 25.97 10.28 -45.24
C ASN A 12 25.66 11.08 -43.97
N LYS A 13 25.26 12.35 -44.15
CA LYS A 13 24.59 13.12 -43.11
C LYS A 13 23.07 12.91 -43.24
N GLN A 14 22.60 11.68 -43.05
CA GLN A 14 21.19 11.44 -42.76
C GLN A 14 20.97 11.76 -41.28
N LEU A 15 20.84 13.06 -40.99
CA LEU A 15 20.37 13.52 -39.69
C LEU A 15 18.85 13.25 -39.66
N GLY A 16 18.43 12.49 -38.65
CA GLY A 16 17.12 11.86 -38.53
C GLY A 16 15.92 12.76 -38.80
N ALA A 17 15.34 12.61 -39.99
CA ALA A 17 13.93 12.88 -40.20
C ALA A 17 13.20 11.55 -40.00
N LEU A 18 12.66 11.33 -38.80
CA LEU A 18 11.64 10.29 -38.62
C LEU A 18 10.53 10.58 -39.62
N SER A 19 10.15 9.60 -40.44
CA SER A 19 9.02 9.76 -41.36
C SER A 19 7.77 10.13 -40.54
N LEU A 20 6.86 10.90 -41.14
CA LEU A 20 5.60 11.32 -40.49
C LEU A 20 4.83 10.10 -39.92
N GLU A 21 4.89 8.96 -40.61
CA GLU A 21 4.33 7.69 -40.17
C GLU A 21 5.01 7.16 -38.91
N ALA A 22 6.34 7.21 -38.84
CA ALA A 22 7.09 6.79 -37.66
C ALA A 22 6.85 7.73 -36.47
N MET A 23 6.61 9.03 -36.71
CA MET A 23 6.20 9.97 -35.66
C MET A 23 4.79 9.69 -35.14
N MET A 24 3.84 9.36 -36.01
CA MET A 24 2.48 8.97 -35.61
C MET A 24 2.46 7.68 -34.79
N ILE A 25 3.21 6.65 -35.23
CA ILE A 25 3.32 5.38 -34.50
C ILE A 25 3.99 5.59 -33.14
N THR A 26 5.12 6.32 -33.10
CA THR A 26 5.84 6.58 -31.85
C THR A 26 5.01 7.44 -30.90
N GLY A 27 4.30 8.46 -31.41
CA GLY A 27 3.37 9.28 -30.64
C GLY A 27 2.21 8.47 -30.07
N GLY A 28 1.64 7.56 -30.85
CA GLY A 28 0.59 6.64 -30.39
C GLY A 28 1.06 5.72 -29.26
N ILE A 29 2.29 5.19 -29.36
CA ILE A 29 2.89 4.38 -28.29
C ILE A 29 3.09 5.21 -27.02
N ILE A 30 3.60 6.43 -27.12
CA ILE A 30 3.83 7.31 -25.97
C ILE A 30 2.49 7.67 -25.28
N VAL A 31 1.47 8.07 -26.04
CA VAL A 31 0.15 8.39 -25.50
C VAL A 31 -0.50 7.15 -24.86
N GLY A 32 -0.36 5.99 -25.49
CA GLY A 32 -0.83 4.72 -24.93
C GLY A 32 -0.16 4.39 -23.58
N LEU A 33 1.16 4.55 -23.48
CA LEU A 33 1.90 4.34 -22.24
C LEU A 33 1.51 5.34 -21.15
N MET A 34 1.33 6.62 -21.49
CA MET A 34 0.85 7.64 -20.54
C MET A 34 -0.56 7.30 -20.02
N PHE A 35 -1.45 6.82 -20.91
CA PHE A 35 -2.79 6.41 -20.51
C PHE A 35 -2.77 5.22 -19.55
N ILE A 36 -1.91 4.21 -19.79
CA ILE A 36 -1.74 3.08 -18.87
C ILE A 36 -1.18 3.55 -17.52
N MET A 37 -0.19 4.44 -17.52
CA MET A 37 0.39 5.03 -16.31
C MET A 37 -0.66 5.79 -15.47
N SER A 38 -1.64 6.45 -16.10
CA SER A 38 -2.71 7.17 -15.40
C SER A 38 -3.62 6.27 -14.55
N LYS A 39 -3.65 4.96 -14.82
CA LYS A 39 -4.42 3.96 -14.04
C LYS A 39 -3.62 3.27 -12.95
N GLY A 40 -2.29 3.45 -12.94
CA GLY A 40 -1.38 2.88 -11.95
C GLY A 40 -1.77 3.19 -10.49
N PRO A 41 -2.04 4.47 -10.13
CA PRO A 41 -2.40 4.83 -8.75
C PRO A 41 -3.67 4.13 -8.25
N ALA A 42 -4.69 3.99 -9.11
CA ALA A 42 -5.95 3.34 -8.75
C ALA A 42 -5.78 1.82 -8.55
N LEU A 43 -4.90 1.18 -9.35
CA LEU A 43 -4.57 -0.23 -9.18
C LEU A 43 -3.77 -0.46 -7.89
N MET A 44 -2.76 0.36 -7.64
CA MET A 44 -1.95 0.28 -6.41
C MET A 44 -2.81 0.47 -5.16
N TYR A 45 -3.75 1.42 -5.18
CA TYR A 45 -4.71 1.58 -4.09
C TYR A 45 -5.46 0.27 -3.81
N LYS A 46 -6.06 -0.36 -4.83
CA LYS A 46 -6.78 -1.63 -4.65
C LYS A 46 -5.89 -2.75 -4.11
N ILE A 47 -4.67 -2.87 -4.60
CA ILE A 47 -3.70 -3.86 -4.11
C ILE A 47 -3.37 -3.59 -2.64
N ASN A 48 -3.11 -2.33 -2.28
CA ASN A 48 -2.80 -1.94 -0.91
C ASN A 48 -4.00 -2.17 0.01
N THR A 49 -5.22 -1.89 -0.43
CA THR A 49 -6.45 -2.19 0.31
C THR A 49 -6.59 -3.69 0.60
N VAL A 50 -6.40 -4.56 -0.40
CA VAL A 50 -6.45 -6.02 -0.21
C VAL A 50 -5.37 -6.49 0.78
N LYS A 51 -4.14 -5.99 0.63
CA LYS A 51 -3.05 -6.30 1.56
C LYS A 51 -3.37 -5.81 2.97
N PHE A 52 -3.93 -4.62 3.09
CA PHE A 52 -4.27 -4.00 4.37
C PHE A 52 -5.30 -4.85 5.13
N THR A 53 -6.40 -5.23 4.47
CA THR A 53 -7.41 -6.10 5.05
C THR A 53 -6.84 -7.48 5.39
N SER A 54 -6.00 -8.05 4.52
CA SER A 54 -5.35 -9.34 4.77
C SER A 54 -4.44 -9.30 5.99
N GLN A 55 -3.57 -8.29 6.10
CA GLN A 55 -2.66 -8.13 7.23
C GLN A 55 -3.42 -7.88 8.53
N ALA A 56 -4.46 -7.03 8.51
CA ALA A 56 -5.31 -6.82 9.67
C ALA A 56 -5.96 -8.13 10.15
N SER A 57 -6.48 -8.93 9.21
CA SER A 57 -7.07 -10.23 9.53
C SER A 57 -6.04 -11.20 10.12
N GLU A 58 -4.84 -11.25 9.56
CA GLU A 58 -3.74 -12.09 10.06
C GLU A 58 -3.37 -11.74 11.50
N ILE A 59 -3.23 -10.43 11.79
CA ILE A 59 -2.94 -9.94 13.14
C ILE A 59 -4.02 -10.39 14.12
N VAL A 60 -5.29 -10.17 13.78
CA VAL A 60 -6.43 -10.53 14.64
C VAL A 60 -6.53 -12.04 14.83
N GLN A 61 -6.32 -12.84 13.79
CA GLN A 61 -6.31 -14.30 13.90
C GLN A 61 -5.20 -14.78 14.83
N ALA A 62 -4.00 -14.17 14.76
CA ALA A 62 -2.89 -14.50 15.64
C ALA A 62 -3.18 -14.20 17.12
N THR A 63 -4.17 -13.34 17.43
CA THR A 63 -4.59 -13.07 18.81
C THR A 63 -5.63 -14.05 19.34
N GLN A 64 -6.34 -14.79 18.48
CA GLN A 64 -7.42 -15.68 18.91
C GLN A 64 -6.91 -16.82 19.82
N GLY A 65 -7.74 -17.20 20.80
CA GLY A 65 -7.43 -18.28 21.75
C GLY A 65 -6.37 -17.93 22.80
N ARG A 66 -5.90 -16.67 22.88
CA ARG A 66 -4.90 -16.24 23.86
C ARG A 66 -5.56 -15.63 25.10
N ALA A 67 -5.10 -16.04 26.28
CA ALA A 67 -5.63 -15.54 27.56
C ALA A 67 -5.12 -14.12 27.94
N ASN A 68 -3.98 -13.69 27.41
CA ASN A 68 -3.28 -12.46 27.85
C ASN A 68 -3.37 -11.32 26.82
N LEU A 69 -4.57 -11.07 26.27
CA LEU A 69 -4.80 -10.05 25.24
C LEU A 69 -4.39 -8.64 25.70
N ALA A 70 -4.59 -8.33 26.98
CA ALA A 70 -4.22 -7.05 27.59
C ALA A 70 -2.74 -6.64 27.39
N THR A 71 -1.83 -7.61 27.29
CA THR A 71 -0.38 -7.34 27.16
C THR A 71 0.17 -7.71 25.79
N LEU A 72 -0.69 -8.14 24.87
CA LEU A 72 -0.28 -8.60 23.55
C LEU A 72 0.11 -7.40 22.68
N THR A 73 1.21 -7.55 21.94
CA THR A 73 1.72 -6.52 21.02
C THR A 73 2.22 -7.21 19.75
N ILE A 74 2.39 -6.45 18.66
CA ILE A 74 2.96 -6.97 17.41
C ILE A 74 4.34 -7.59 17.67
N GLN A 75 5.18 -6.95 18.49
CA GLN A 75 6.50 -7.46 18.85
C GLN A 75 6.45 -8.86 19.48
N LYS A 76 5.49 -9.09 20.38
CA LYS A 76 5.31 -10.41 21.00
C LYS A 76 4.78 -11.45 20.03
N LEU A 77 4.04 -11.04 19.01
CA LEU A 77 3.57 -11.95 17.96
C LEU A 77 4.69 -12.28 16.97
N CYS A 78 5.47 -11.28 16.55
CA CYS A 78 6.62 -11.43 15.67
C CYS A 78 7.74 -12.27 16.30
N ALA A 79 8.05 -12.07 17.59
CA ALA A 79 9.03 -12.88 18.31
C ALA A 79 8.64 -14.36 18.48
N ARG A 80 7.43 -14.75 18.06
CA ARG A 80 6.92 -16.12 18.11
C ARG A 80 6.60 -16.67 16.73
N ASP A 81 7.05 -16.00 15.67
CA ASP A 81 6.76 -16.35 14.27
C ASP A 81 5.26 -16.50 13.99
N ALA A 82 4.42 -15.74 14.71
CA ALA A 82 2.96 -15.82 14.58
C ALA A 82 2.40 -14.88 13.49
N LEU A 83 3.25 -14.03 12.91
CA LEU A 83 2.92 -13.08 11.85
C LEU A 83 3.97 -13.17 10.74
N ASN A 84 3.56 -12.85 9.52
CA ASN A 84 4.41 -12.75 8.36
C ASN A 84 5.46 -11.64 8.54
N GLU A 85 6.67 -11.87 8.03
CA GLU A 85 7.77 -10.88 8.04
C GLU A 85 7.36 -9.53 7.44
N SER A 86 6.45 -9.51 6.45
CA SER A 86 5.92 -8.28 5.87
C SER A 86 5.07 -7.44 6.81
N ILE A 87 4.54 -8.03 7.89
CA ILE A 87 3.84 -7.33 8.98
C ILE A 87 4.84 -6.98 10.08
N CYS A 88 5.80 -7.85 10.37
CA CYS A 88 6.76 -7.62 11.44
C CYS A 88 7.75 -6.50 11.13
N GLY A 89 8.16 -6.40 9.87
CA GLY A 89 9.21 -5.48 9.44
C GLY A 89 10.58 -5.89 10.00
N THR A 90 11.60 -5.09 9.68
CA THR A 90 12.99 -5.39 10.08
C THR A 90 13.22 -5.28 11.59
N THR A 91 12.41 -4.49 12.27
CA THR A 91 12.46 -4.24 13.72
C THR A 91 11.53 -5.14 14.52
N ASN A 92 10.81 -6.06 13.86
CA ASN A 92 9.83 -6.96 14.48
C ASN A 92 8.79 -6.22 15.33
N ASP A 93 8.34 -5.05 14.90
CA ASP A 93 7.47 -4.17 15.69
C ASP A 93 6.28 -3.60 14.93
N GLY A 94 6.11 -3.95 13.65
CA GLY A 94 5.00 -3.45 12.84
C GLY A 94 5.19 -2.05 12.29
N ARG A 95 6.33 -1.39 12.51
CA ARG A 95 6.54 -0.01 12.06
C ARG A 95 6.84 0.08 10.57
N GLY A 96 6.18 1.00 9.88
CA GLY A 96 6.35 1.24 8.45
C GLY A 96 5.92 0.06 7.56
N THR A 97 5.16 -0.90 8.09
CA THR A 97 4.78 -2.14 7.38
C THR A 97 3.36 -2.12 6.82
N ASN A 98 2.52 -1.16 7.25
CA ASN A 98 1.20 -0.97 6.67
C ASN A 98 1.35 -0.64 5.16
N PRO A 99 0.54 -1.25 4.26
CA PRO A 99 0.58 -0.99 2.82
C PRO A 99 0.40 0.48 2.40
N PHE A 100 -0.13 1.32 3.29
CA PHE A 100 -0.24 2.77 3.12
C PHE A 100 0.93 3.57 3.75
N GLY A 101 2.04 2.89 4.07
CA GLY A 101 3.29 3.51 4.53
C GLY A 101 3.30 3.94 6.00
N GLY A 102 2.46 3.35 6.84
CA GLY A 102 2.43 3.59 8.28
C GLY A 102 2.67 2.34 9.11
N ASP A 103 2.18 2.35 10.34
CA ASP A 103 2.46 1.35 11.36
C ASP A 103 1.23 0.48 11.65
N TRP A 104 1.50 -0.76 12.04
CA TRP A 104 0.57 -1.62 12.74
C TRP A 104 0.88 -1.61 14.24
N ILE A 105 -0.10 -1.25 15.06
CA ILE A 105 0.04 -1.20 16.51
C ILE A 105 -1.07 -2.04 17.12
N LEU A 106 -0.69 -3.09 17.84
CA LEU A 106 -1.61 -3.94 18.59
C LEU A 106 -1.48 -3.64 20.08
N SER A 107 -2.61 -3.40 20.73
CA SER A 107 -2.71 -3.24 22.17
C SER A 107 -3.94 -3.93 22.73
N GLY A 108 -3.91 -4.28 24.01
CA GLY A 108 -5.12 -4.66 24.73
C GLY A 108 -6.09 -3.49 24.83
N ASN A 109 -7.39 -3.77 24.72
CA ASN A 109 -8.41 -2.73 24.86
C ASN A 109 -8.53 -2.28 26.32
N ALA A 110 -8.59 -0.96 26.53
CA ALA A 110 -8.64 -0.39 27.88
C ALA A 110 -9.97 -0.64 28.62
N ALA A 111 -11.07 -0.82 27.89
CA ALA A 111 -12.39 -1.04 28.47
C ALA A 111 -12.67 -2.52 28.77
N SER A 112 -11.97 -3.45 28.12
CA SER A 112 -12.18 -4.88 28.29
C SER A 112 -10.92 -5.71 28.06
N PRO A 113 -10.49 -6.53 29.04
CA PRO A 113 -9.28 -7.35 28.92
C PRO A 113 -9.43 -8.52 27.93
N THR A 114 -10.66 -8.80 27.47
CA THR A 114 -10.94 -9.85 26.48
C THR A 114 -10.89 -9.32 25.05
N LEU A 115 -10.59 -8.04 24.85
CA LEU A 115 -10.58 -7.40 23.54
C LEU A 115 -9.20 -6.84 23.21
N ILE A 116 -8.99 -6.63 21.92
CA ILE A 116 -7.80 -5.97 21.40
C ILE A 116 -8.21 -4.74 20.60
N ASP A 117 -7.31 -3.76 20.57
CA ASP A 117 -7.36 -2.64 19.65
C ASP A 117 -6.19 -2.78 18.68
N LEU A 118 -6.52 -2.86 17.39
CA LEU A 118 -5.58 -2.81 16.29
C LEU A 118 -5.63 -1.41 15.67
N THR A 119 -4.52 -0.69 15.78
CA THR A 119 -4.36 0.64 15.20
C THR A 119 -3.51 0.57 13.93
N ALA A 120 -4.03 1.13 12.85
CA ALA A 120 -3.29 1.41 11.62
C ALA A 120 -3.01 2.90 11.51
N THR A 121 -1.76 3.31 11.28
CA THR A 121 -1.44 4.70 10.95
C THR A 121 -1.29 4.89 9.44
N LEU A 122 -1.69 6.07 8.94
CA LEU A 122 -1.74 6.45 7.53
C LEU A 122 -1.15 7.86 7.36
N PRO A 123 0.17 8.03 7.52
CA PRO A 123 0.79 9.36 7.46
C PRO A 123 0.72 10.00 6.07
N ASN A 124 0.74 9.19 5.02
CA ASN A 124 0.83 9.64 3.63
C ASN A 124 -0.52 9.72 2.91
N ASP A 125 -1.55 9.05 3.43
CA ASP A 125 -2.84 8.83 2.74
C ASP A 125 -4.03 9.22 3.62
N GLN A 126 -3.98 10.39 4.25
CA GLN A 126 -5.02 10.88 5.18
C GLN A 126 -6.42 10.93 4.56
N SER A 127 -6.51 11.23 3.26
CA SER A 127 -7.78 11.24 2.52
C SER A 127 -8.45 9.86 2.41
N LYS A 128 -7.73 8.77 2.72
CA LYS A 128 -8.20 7.38 2.65
C LYS A 128 -8.59 6.78 3.99
N VAL A 129 -8.44 7.52 5.09
CA VAL A 129 -8.76 7.04 6.44
C VAL A 129 -10.24 6.66 6.54
N LEU A 130 -11.16 7.51 6.05
CA LEU A 130 -12.59 7.20 6.10
C LEU A 130 -12.95 6.03 5.19
N ASP A 131 -12.49 6.03 3.93
CA ASP A 131 -12.71 4.94 2.97
C ASP A 131 -12.28 3.57 3.55
N LEU A 132 -11.11 3.52 4.18
CA LEU A 132 -10.57 2.30 4.78
C LEU A 132 -11.25 1.95 6.10
N ALA A 133 -11.69 2.94 6.88
CA ALA A 133 -12.44 2.69 8.10
C ALA A 133 -13.80 2.06 7.78
N ASP A 134 -14.53 2.61 6.81
CA ASP A 134 -15.81 2.04 6.37
C ASP A 134 -15.63 0.62 5.82
N LEU A 135 -14.55 0.37 5.08
CA LEU A 135 -14.21 -0.98 4.61
C LEU A 135 -13.96 -1.97 5.75
N MET A 136 -13.31 -1.53 6.82
CA MET A 136 -12.97 -2.38 7.97
C MET A 136 -14.07 -2.45 9.03
N ALA A 137 -15.04 -1.54 9.01
CA ALA A 137 -16.12 -1.51 9.99
C ALA A 137 -16.84 -2.88 10.15
N PRO A 138 -17.13 -3.63 9.06
CA PRO A 138 -17.78 -4.94 9.16
C PRO A 138 -16.91 -6.02 9.80
N THR A 139 -15.59 -5.85 9.84
CA THR A 139 -14.68 -6.85 10.42
C THR A 139 -14.51 -6.66 11.92
N THR A 140 -14.78 -5.46 12.43
CA THR A 140 -14.67 -5.15 13.86
C THR A 140 -15.74 -5.88 14.68
N ARG A 141 -15.57 -5.91 16.00
CA ARG A 141 -16.45 -6.67 16.90
C ARG A 141 -17.95 -6.39 16.73
N ALA A 142 -18.35 -5.16 16.46
CA ALA A 142 -19.76 -4.81 16.28
C ALA A 142 -20.29 -5.13 14.87
N GLY A 143 -19.42 -5.41 13.90
CA GLY A 143 -19.82 -5.77 12.54
C GLY A 143 -20.63 -4.69 11.82
N CYS A 144 -20.30 -3.42 12.04
CA CYS A 144 -21.04 -2.28 11.49
C CYS A 144 -20.89 -2.19 9.96
N THR A 145 -21.87 -1.59 9.28
CA THR A 145 -21.79 -1.35 7.83
C THR A 145 -20.78 -0.28 7.45
N GLU A 146 -20.56 0.69 8.34
CA GLU A 146 -19.67 1.83 8.14
C GLU A 146 -19.06 2.27 9.49
N ALA A 147 -18.02 3.10 9.46
CA ALA A 147 -17.32 3.54 10.66
C ALA A 147 -18.12 4.61 11.43
N THR A 148 -18.87 5.44 10.72
CA THR A 148 -19.69 6.49 11.33
C THR A 148 -20.75 5.87 12.24
N GLY A 149 -20.76 6.28 13.52
CA GLY A 149 -21.70 5.75 14.52
C GLY A 149 -21.34 4.36 15.06
N CYS A 150 -20.24 3.74 14.62
CA CYS A 150 -19.79 2.46 15.13
C CYS A 150 -18.83 2.62 16.31
N SER A 151 -19.10 1.93 17.43
CA SER A 151 -18.31 2.09 18.66
C SER A 151 -16.99 1.33 18.66
N THR A 152 -16.86 0.30 17.81
CA THR A 152 -15.70 -0.60 17.72
C THR A 152 -14.72 -0.21 16.62
N ILE A 153 -14.92 0.93 15.98
CA ILE A 153 -13.96 1.52 15.06
C ILE A 153 -13.93 3.03 15.25
N LYS A 154 -12.73 3.60 15.32
CA LYS A 154 -12.54 5.04 15.52
C LYS A 154 -11.47 5.53 14.56
N THR A 155 -11.70 6.73 14.03
CA THR A 155 -10.74 7.38 13.13
C THR A 155 -10.16 8.62 13.79
N THR A 156 -8.89 8.89 13.52
CA THR A 156 -8.29 10.21 13.70
C THR A 156 -8.00 10.83 12.33
N ALA A 157 -7.25 11.94 12.27
CA ALA A 157 -6.82 12.50 11.00
C ALA A 157 -5.87 11.57 10.21
N SER A 158 -5.17 10.67 10.88
CA SER A 158 -4.12 9.83 10.26
C SER A 158 -4.09 8.41 10.81
N SER A 159 -5.16 7.93 11.45
CA SER A 159 -5.20 6.56 11.96
C SER A 159 -6.61 5.99 12.02
N ILE A 160 -6.66 4.66 12.01
CA ILE A 160 -7.88 3.87 12.21
C ILE A 160 -7.60 2.93 13.38
N VAL A 161 -8.44 2.98 14.41
CA VAL A 161 -8.40 2.08 15.57
C VAL A 161 -9.58 1.13 15.43
N MET A 162 -9.31 -0.17 15.36
CA MET A 162 -10.30 -1.23 15.19
C MET A 162 -10.29 -2.14 16.41
N THR A 163 -11.44 -2.29 17.05
CA THR A 163 -11.62 -3.17 18.21
C THR A 163 -12.18 -4.52 17.77
N TYR A 164 -11.54 -5.60 18.20
CA TYR A 164 -11.95 -6.99 17.97
C TYR A 164 -12.21 -7.70 19.30
#